data_AF-A0A2D7HEE7-F1
#
_entry.id   AF-A0A2D7HEE7-F1
#
_cell.length_a   1.000
_cell.length_b   1.000
_cell.length_c   1.000
_cell.angle_alpha   90.00
_cell.angle_beta   90.00
_cell.angle_gamma   90.00
#
_symmetry.space_group_name_H-M   'P 1'
#
loop_
_entity.id
_entity.type
_entity.pdbx_description
1 polymer ?
#
loop_
_entity_poly.entity_id
_entity_poly.type
_entity_poly.pdbx_seq_one_letter_code
_entity_poly.pdbx_strand_id
1 'polypeptide(L)'
;MVGLTWQLIFTLEFLDRFPYPIENLIIGIAIWLAYTADRILDSRNLEKDLPHSSRHQFHHQFQTQIGCLWILTLGLNVVLIARFTSAAQIKWGVLCSFFVFLYLLNSQKNFRAVRAIPKEAQAGLIFAFGVSLACWSSAPPKIVFSLFTATLVTGVLFSINCAAVAYRERQLDEAQVFFAWTSNRVTTLTPIAFALALEFTLILAMLYFQLVSTFITSCLLSSTSCLAIAIIANQRHNENQTRNRNMPLTRAPEIRDLLADLSLILSPATLVALRFYHG
;
A
#
# COMPACT_ATOMS: atom_id res chain seq x y z
N MET A 1 -9.27 -2.42 1.67
CA MET A 1 -9.37 -3.14 2.95
C MET A 1 -8.16 -2.91 3.84
N VAL A 2 -6.92 -3.12 3.37
CA VAL A 2 -5.69 -2.80 4.12
C VAL A 2 -5.77 -1.41 4.79
N GLY A 3 -6.17 -0.38 4.05
CA GLY A 3 -6.20 0.99 4.59
C GLY A 3 -7.17 1.20 5.75
N LEU A 4 -8.32 0.52 5.74
CA LEU A 4 -9.30 0.61 6.83
C LEU A 4 -8.82 -0.13 8.08
N THR A 5 -8.19 -1.30 7.89
CA THR A 5 -7.58 -2.06 9.00
C THR A 5 -6.48 -1.25 9.68
N TRP A 6 -5.60 -0.64 8.90
CA TRP A 6 -4.52 0.16 9.48
C TRP A 6 -5.01 1.49 10.06
N GLN A 7 -6.00 2.14 9.47
CA GLN A 7 -6.67 3.28 10.11
C GLN A 7 -7.21 2.89 11.49
N LEU A 8 -7.89 1.75 11.61
CA LEU A 8 -8.39 1.25 12.89
C LEU A 8 -7.25 1.04 13.91
N ILE A 9 -6.14 0.42 13.50
CA ILE A 9 -4.98 0.21 14.39
C ILE A 9 -4.44 1.56 14.89
N PHE A 10 -4.26 2.53 13.99
CA PHE A 10 -3.76 3.86 14.34
C PHE A 10 -4.72 4.59 15.29
N THR A 11 -6.03 4.58 15.02
CA THR A 11 -6.99 5.27 15.90
C THR A 11 -7.12 4.58 17.27
N LEU A 12 -7.05 3.25 17.33
CA LEU A 12 -7.06 2.52 18.61
C LEU A 12 -5.78 2.74 19.42
N GLU A 13 -4.64 2.89 18.76
CA GLU A 13 -3.36 3.11 19.42
C GLU A 13 -3.21 4.56 19.90
N PHE A 14 -3.46 5.54 19.02
CA PHE A 14 -3.10 6.94 19.30
C PHE A 14 -4.27 7.80 19.77
N LEU A 15 -5.52 7.38 19.52
CA LEU A 15 -6.72 8.13 19.90
C LEU A 15 -7.62 7.36 20.87
N ASP A 16 -7.29 6.11 21.20
CA ASP A 16 -8.05 5.21 22.07
C ASP A 16 -9.55 5.13 21.71
N ARG A 17 -9.84 5.15 20.40
CA ARG A 17 -11.22 5.08 19.89
C ARG A 17 -11.31 4.36 18.55
N PHE A 18 -12.51 3.90 18.25
CA PHE A 18 -12.84 3.45 16.90
C PHE A 18 -12.92 4.65 15.92
N PRO A 19 -12.54 4.44 14.65
CA PRO A 19 -12.73 5.45 13.62
C PRO A 19 -14.23 5.64 13.38
N TYR A 20 -14.67 6.88 13.19
CA TYR A 20 -16.07 7.14 12.88
C TYR A 20 -16.41 6.59 11.49
N PRO A 21 -17.64 6.13 11.23
CA PRO A 21 -18.04 5.62 9.90
C PRO A 21 -17.75 6.60 8.76
N ILE A 22 -17.89 7.90 9.04
CA ILE A 22 -17.59 8.96 8.08
C ILE A 22 -16.09 9.09 7.79
N GLU A 23 -15.22 8.90 8.78
CA GLU A 23 -13.76 8.89 8.59
C GLU A 23 -13.35 7.69 7.72
N ASN A 24 -13.95 6.52 7.94
CA ASN A 24 -13.74 5.33 7.10
C ASN A 24 -14.22 5.55 5.66
N LEU A 25 -15.37 6.22 5.48
CA LEU A 25 -15.90 6.53 4.16
C LEU A 25 -14.99 7.50 3.40
N ILE A 26 -14.57 8.59 4.05
CA ILE A 26 -13.66 9.59 3.47
C ILE A 26 -12.36 8.94 3.05
N ILE A 27 -11.73 8.13 3.92
CA ILE A 27 -10.47 7.50 3.56
C ILE A 27 -10.65 6.43 2.49
N GLY A 28 -11.74 5.66 2.54
CA GLY A 28 -12.03 4.62 1.55
C GLY A 28 -12.19 5.23 0.17
N ILE A 29 -12.91 6.35 0.09
CA ILE A 29 -13.04 7.14 -1.13
C ILE A 29 -11.69 7.71 -1.57
N ALA A 30 -10.90 8.30 -0.66
CA ALA A 30 -9.60 8.88 -0.99
C ALA A 30 -8.61 7.85 -1.55
N ILE A 31 -8.55 6.66 -0.94
CA ILE A 31 -7.71 5.53 -1.40
C ILE A 31 -8.17 5.09 -2.79
N TRP A 32 -9.48 4.95 -2.99
CA TRP A 32 -10.03 4.56 -4.29
C TRP A 32 -9.73 5.60 -5.38
N LEU A 33 -9.85 6.89 -5.06
CA LEU A 33 -9.54 7.99 -5.97
C LEU A 33 -8.05 7.98 -6.36
N ALA A 34 -7.15 7.86 -5.38
CA ALA A 34 -5.70 7.81 -5.64
C ALA A 34 -5.32 6.60 -6.48
N TYR A 35 -5.83 5.40 -6.13
CA TYR A 35 -5.61 4.17 -6.89
C TYR A 35 -6.14 4.27 -8.32
N THR A 36 -7.37 4.77 -8.49
CA THR A 36 -7.99 4.88 -9.80
C THR A 36 -7.29 5.93 -10.66
N ALA A 37 -6.85 7.03 -10.07
CA ALA A 37 -6.04 8.03 -10.78
C ALA A 37 -4.73 7.41 -11.27
N ASP A 38 -3.97 6.76 -10.38
CA ASP A 38 -2.73 6.06 -10.72
C ASP A 38 -2.95 5.08 -11.90
N ARG A 39 -3.98 4.23 -11.84
CA ARG A 39 -4.29 3.27 -12.90
C ARG A 39 -4.77 3.91 -14.22
N ILE A 40 -5.56 4.99 -14.18
CA ILE A 40 -5.96 5.73 -15.39
C ILE A 40 -4.74 6.39 -16.04
N LEU A 41 -3.81 6.90 -15.25
CA LEU A 41 -2.61 7.56 -15.75
C LEU A 41 -1.61 6.55 -16.31
N ASP A 42 -1.42 5.42 -15.62
CA ASP A 42 -0.64 4.30 -16.12
C ASP A 42 -1.25 3.78 -17.44
N SER A 43 -2.57 3.58 -17.50
CA SER A 43 -3.26 3.08 -18.69
C SER A 43 -3.16 3.99 -19.92
N ARG A 44 -2.86 5.29 -19.76
CA ARG A 44 -2.65 6.25 -20.87
C ARG A 44 -1.29 6.09 -21.55
N ASN A 45 -0.33 5.53 -20.84
CA ASN A 45 1.05 5.38 -21.30
C ASN A 45 1.34 4.00 -21.92
N LEU A 46 0.34 3.10 -22.03
CA LEU A 46 0.53 1.81 -22.67
C LEU A 46 0.29 1.84 -24.17
N GLU A 47 1.14 1.13 -24.90
CA GLU A 47 0.97 0.85 -26.32
C GLU A 47 -0.20 -0.12 -26.54
N LYS A 48 -1.04 0.21 -27.52
CA LYS A 48 -2.35 -0.41 -27.78
C LYS A 48 -2.27 -1.87 -28.26
N ASP A 49 -1.09 -2.35 -28.64
CA ASP A 49 -0.92 -3.58 -29.43
C ASP A 49 -0.30 -4.75 -28.65
N LEU A 50 -0.06 -4.60 -27.34
CA LEU A 50 0.43 -5.70 -26.50
C LEU A 50 -0.67 -6.25 -25.60
N PRO A 51 -0.56 -7.50 -25.12
CA PRO A 51 -1.53 -8.00 -24.16
C PRO A 51 -1.28 -7.33 -22.79
N HIS A 52 -2.31 -7.32 -21.95
CA HIS A 52 -2.35 -6.54 -20.71
C HIS A 52 -2.85 -7.42 -19.56
N SER A 53 -2.48 -7.10 -18.32
CA SER A 53 -3.18 -7.69 -17.17
C SER A 53 -4.68 -7.35 -17.23
N SER A 54 -5.55 -8.27 -16.78
CA SER A 54 -7.03 -8.10 -16.80
C SER A 54 -7.47 -6.76 -16.17
N ARG A 55 -6.73 -6.30 -15.15
CA ARG A 55 -6.94 -5.03 -14.45
C ARG A 55 -6.59 -3.81 -15.33
N HIS A 56 -5.55 -3.89 -16.15
CA HIS A 56 -5.16 -2.81 -17.06
C HIS A 56 -6.15 -2.65 -18.23
N GLN A 57 -6.64 -3.76 -18.78
CA GLN A 57 -7.60 -3.75 -19.88
C GLN A 57 -8.95 -3.15 -19.45
N PHE A 58 -9.41 -3.43 -18.22
CA PHE A 58 -10.65 -2.87 -17.68
C PHE A 58 -10.61 -1.34 -17.57
N HIS A 59 -9.52 -0.79 -17.01
CA HIS A 59 -9.38 0.67 -16.84
C HIS A 59 -9.18 1.41 -18.17
N HIS A 60 -8.58 0.76 -19.17
CA HIS A 60 -8.46 1.31 -20.52
C HIS A 60 -9.79 1.27 -21.29
N GLN A 61 -10.53 0.15 -21.23
CA GLN A 61 -11.80 -0.02 -21.94
C GLN A 61 -12.91 0.93 -21.45
N PHE A 62 -12.95 1.20 -20.14
CA PHE A 62 -13.98 2.04 -19.52
C PHE A 62 -13.45 3.39 -19.05
N GLN A 63 -12.32 3.86 -19.58
CA GLN A 63 -11.60 5.04 -19.08
C GLN A 63 -12.48 6.30 -18.95
N THR A 64 -13.38 6.55 -19.92
CA THR A 64 -14.30 7.69 -19.88
C THR A 64 -15.35 7.54 -18.77
N GLN A 65 -15.93 6.35 -18.62
CA GLN A 65 -16.95 6.07 -17.59
C GLN A 65 -16.34 6.11 -16.19
N ILE A 66 -15.16 5.51 -16.02
CA ILE A 66 -14.39 5.54 -14.78
C ILE A 66 -13.95 6.97 -14.47
N GLY A 67 -13.55 7.76 -15.48
CA GLY A 67 -13.24 9.18 -15.32
C GLY A 67 -14.42 10.01 -14.82
N CYS A 68 -15.62 9.81 -15.38
CA CYS A 68 -16.83 10.47 -14.88
C CYS A 68 -17.16 10.05 -13.44
N LEU A 69 -17.10 8.76 -13.13
CA LEU A 69 -17.31 8.25 -11.77
C LEU A 69 -16.27 8.82 -10.79
N TRP A 70 -15.02 8.96 -11.24
CA TRP A 70 -13.93 9.54 -10.47
C TRP A 70 -14.21 11.00 -10.11
N ILE A 71 -14.67 11.83 -11.07
CA ILE A 71 -15.03 13.23 -10.82
C ILE A 71 -16.20 13.34 -9.83
N LEU A 72 -17.25 12.52 -10.00
CA LEU A 72 -18.38 12.50 -9.09
C LEU A 72 -17.97 12.10 -7.67
N THR A 73 -17.13 11.08 -7.56
CA THR A 73 -16.62 10.57 -6.29
C THR A 73 -15.68 11.57 -5.62
N LEU A 74 -14.87 12.29 -6.40
CA LEU A 74 -14.05 13.40 -5.90
C LEU A 74 -14.92 14.51 -5.33
N GLY A 75 -15.96 14.93 -6.07
CA GLY A 75 -16.91 15.94 -5.61
C GLY A 75 -17.59 15.54 -4.30
N LEU A 76 -18.06 14.29 -4.21
CA LEU A 76 -18.61 13.74 -2.98
C LEU A 76 -17.59 13.80 -1.83
N ASN A 77 -16.35 13.35 -2.06
CA ASN A 77 -15.31 13.36 -1.03
C ASN A 77 -15.02 14.77 -0.51
N VAL A 78 -14.95 15.76 -1.41
CA VAL A 78 -14.75 17.17 -1.05
C VAL A 78 -15.90 17.67 -0.17
N VAL A 79 -17.15 17.34 -0.51
CA VAL A 79 -18.33 17.71 0.30
C VAL A 79 -18.27 17.06 1.68
N LEU A 80 -17.92 15.77 1.76
CA LEU A 80 -17.80 15.07 3.04
C LEU A 80 -16.71 15.68 3.92
N ILE A 81 -15.53 15.94 3.36
CA ILE A 81 -14.42 16.58 4.06
C ILE A 81 -14.84 17.98 4.54
N ALA A 82 -15.44 18.80 3.68
CA ALA A 82 -15.85 20.16 4.05
C ALA A 82 -16.91 20.21 5.17
N ARG A 83 -17.74 19.17 5.30
CA ARG A 83 -18.84 19.12 6.29
C ARG A 83 -18.47 18.43 7.59
N PHE A 84 -17.63 17.41 7.55
CA PHE A 84 -17.42 16.48 8.68
C PHE A 84 -15.99 16.43 9.20
N THR A 85 -15.08 17.24 8.66
CA THR A 85 -13.66 17.21 9.01
C THR A 85 -13.21 18.55 9.61
N SER A 86 -12.33 18.50 10.62
CA SER A 86 -11.83 19.71 11.27
C SER A 86 -10.81 20.46 10.41
N ALA A 87 -10.59 21.76 10.67
CA ALA A 87 -9.57 22.53 9.95
C ALA A 87 -8.15 21.94 10.07
N ALA A 88 -7.82 21.34 11.24
CA ALA A 88 -6.55 20.67 11.45
C ALA A 88 -6.42 19.39 10.58
N GLN A 89 -7.50 18.61 10.47
CA GLN A 89 -7.54 17.44 9.59
C GLN A 89 -7.45 17.85 8.11
N ILE A 90 -8.11 18.94 7.70
CA ILE A 90 -8.02 19.47 6.33
C ILE A 90 -6.57 19.87 6.01
N LYS A 91 -5.85 20.54 6.92
CA LYS A 91 -4.44 20.91 6.72
C LYS A 91 -3.57 19.67 6.41
N TRP A 92 -3.70 18.62 7.20
CA TRP A 92 -2.97 17.37 6.95
C TRP A 92 -3.45 16.64 5.68
N GLY A 93 -4.74 16.72 5.37
CA GLY A 93 -5.34 16.23 4.13
C GLY A 93 -4.79 16.91 2.88
N VAL A 94 -4.64 18.23 2.91
CA VAL A 94 -4.02 19.01 1.83
C VAL A 94 -2.56 18.62 1.67
N LEU A 95 -1.81 18.47 2.76
CA LEU A 95 -0.42 18.02 2.71
C LEU A 95 -0.30 16.60 2.11
N CYS A 96 -1.18 15.68 2.52
CA CYS A 96 -1.24 14.33 1.95
C CYS A 96 -1.55 14.37 0.45
N SER A 97 -2.56 15.17 0.06
CA SER A 97 -2.96 15.36 -1.34
C SER A 97 -1.83 15.95 -2.20
N PHE A 98 -1.03 16.85 -1.62
CA PHE A 98 0.16 17.39 -2.26
C PHE A 98 1.19 16.30 -2.53
N PHE A 99 1.47 15.40 -1.58
CA PHE A 99 2.36 14.27 -1.81
C PHE A 99 1.80 13.28 -2.85
N VAL A 100 0.50 12.99 -2.84
CA VAL A 100 -0.16 12.18 -3.89
C VAL A 100 0.03 12.83 -5.26
N PHE A 101 -0.16 14.15 -5.37
CA PHE A 101 0.04 14.87 -6.62
C PHE A 101 1.49 14.78 -7.11
N LEU A 102 2.48 14.99 -6.23
CA LEU A 102 3.89 14.82 -6.58
C LEU A 102 4.22 13.39 -7.02
N TYR A 103 3.65 12.39 -6.35
CA TYR A 103 3.76 10.98 -6.73
C TYR A 103 3.22 10.74 -8.14
N LEU A 104 2.00 11.21 -8.45
CA LEU A 104 1.39 11.04 -9.78
C LEU A 104 2.18 11.79 -10.87
N LEU A 105 2.73 12.96 -10.56
CA LEU A 105 3.62 13.66 -11.50
C LEU A 105 4.91 12.87 -11.78
N ASN A 106 5.48 12.26 -10.74
CA ASN A 106 6.67 11.44 -10.85
C ASN A 106 6.39 10.10 -11.58
N SER A 107 5.21 9.52 -11.42
CA SER A 107 4.84 8.29 -12.14
C SER A 107 4.67 8.55 -13.64
N GLN A 108 4.12 9.70 -14.02
CA GLN A 108 3.90 10.05 -15.44
C GLN A 108 5.16 10.46 -16.19
N LYS A 109 6.02 11.24 -15.55
CA LYS A 109 7.17 11.85 -16.24
C LYS A 109 8.39 11.00 -15.94
N ASN A 110 8.99 10.44 -16.99
CA ASN A 110 10.26 9.68 -16.94
C ASN A 110 11.47 10.60 -16.63
N PHE A 111 11.33 11.50 -15.65
CA PHE A 111 12.36 12.43 -15.20
C PHE A 111 13.43 11.65 -14.45
N ARG A 112 14.56 11.40 -15.14
CA ARG A 112 15.75 10.73 -14.60
C ARG A 112 16.26 11.30 -13.27
N ALA A 113 16.02 12.58 -12.98
CA ALA A 113 16.49 13.24 -11.77
C ALA A 113 15.68 12.90 -10.50
N VAL A 114 14.40 12.52 -10.62
CA VAL A 114 13.51 12.19 -9.48
C VAL A 114 13.53 10.69 -9.16
N ARG A 115 14.29 9.92 -9.93
CA ARG A 115 14.44 8.46 -9.82
C ARG A 115 15.22 7.95 -8.60
N ALA A 116 15.54 8.83 -7.66
CA ALA A 116 16.22 8.47 -6.42
C ALA A 116 15.33 7.59 -5.52
N ILE A 117 14.00 7.75 -5.57
CA ILE A 117 13.07 7.00 -4.73
C ILE A 117 12.16 6.12 -5.62
N PRO A 118 12.14 4.79 -5.40
CA PRO A 118 11.23 3.89 -6.10
C PRO A 118 9.76 4.31 -5.94
N LYS A 119 8.95 4.15 -6.99
CA LYS A 119 7.53 4.54 -6.95
C LYS A 119 6.76 3.76 -5.87
N GLU A 120 7.18 2.53 -5.61
CA GLU A 120 6.61 1.64 -4.60
C GLU A 120 6.89 2.16 -3.19
N ALA A 121 8.07 2.76 -2.98
CA ALA A 121 8.41 3.41 -1.72
C ALA A 121 7.58 4.68 -1.47
N GLN A 122 7.37 5.48 -2.51
CA GLN A 122 6.51 6.67 -2.42
C GLN A 122 5.06 6.28 -2.13
N ALA A 123 4.52 5.31 -2.86
CA ALA A 123 3.15 4.83 -2.68
C ALA A 123 2.94 4.29 -1.25
N GLY A 124 3.86 3.46 -0.74
CA GLY A 124 3.76 2.91 0.61
C GLY A 124 3.81 3.98 1.71
N LEU A 125 4.73 4.94 1.62
CA LEU A 125 4.84 6.04 2.58
C LEU A 125 3.61 6.96 2.57
N ILE A 126 3.12 7.32 1.38
CA ILE A 126 1.91 8.14 1.23
C ILE A 126 0.70 7.40 1.79
N PHE A 127 0.60 6.09 1.54
CA PHE A 127 -0.49 5.27 2.05
C PHE A 127 -0.47 5.19 3.58
N ALA A 128 0.69 4.99 4.19
CA ALA A 128 0.85 5.00 5.65
C ALA A 128 0.49 6.37 6.27
N PHE A 129 0.92 7.45 5.63
CA PHE A 129 0.56 8.80 6.05
C PHE A 129 -0.95 9.06 5.94
N GLY A 130 -1.58 8.57 4.86
CA GLY A 130 -3.03 8.65 4.66
C GLY A 130 -3.81 7.94 5.76
N VAL A 131 -3.47 6.68 6.08
CA VAL A 131 -4.20 5.89 7.10
C VAL A 131 -4.01 6.40 8.53
N SER A 132 -2.91 7.10 8.80
CA SER A 132 -2.64 7.72 10.11
C SER A 132 -3.18 9.14 10.25
N LEU A 133 -3.79 9.72 9.19
CA LEU A 133 -4.14 11.14 9.10
C LEU A 133 -5.05 11.65 10.23
N ALA A 134 -6.02 10.84 10.65
CA ALA A 134 -6.90 11.17 11.78
C ALA A 134 -6.09 11.43 13.07
N CYS A 135 -5.01 10.68 13.29
CA CYS A 135 -4.17 10.79 14.47
C CYS A 135 -3.35 12.09 14.46
N TRP A 136 -2.80 12.48 13.31
CA TRP A 136 -2.00 13.71 13.17
C TRP A 136 -2.75 14.99 13.52
N SER A 137 -4.06 15.00 13.32
CA SER A 137 -4.90 16.16 13.65
C SER A 137 -5.14 16.35 15.14
N SER A 138 -5.02 15.27 15.93
CA SER A 138 -5.41 15.22 17.35
C SER A 138 -4.24 14.83 18.26
N ALA A 139 -3.05 14.60 17.69
CA ALA A 139 -1.89 14.12 18.42
C ALA A 139 -1.27 15.21 19.33
N PRO A 140 -1.25 15.04 20.66
CA PRO A 140 -0.48 15.91 21.53
C PRO A 140 1.03 15.77 21.30
N PRO A 141 1.86 16.80 21.59
CA PRO A 141 3.30 16.79 21.30
C PRO A 141 4.06 15.55 21.81
N LYS A 142 3.65 15.03 22.97
CA LYS A 142 4.25 13.84 23.61
C LYS A 142 4.13 12.54 22.79
N ILE A 143 3.12 12.41 21.93
CA ILE A 143 2.93 11.20 21.11
C ILE A 143 3.37 11.37 19.66
N VAL A 144 3.69 12.60 19.23
CA VAL A 144 4.03 12.92 17.82
C VAL A 144 5.22 12.10 17.34
N PHE A 145 6.25 11.93 18.17
CA PHE A 145 7.42 11.14 17.80
C PHE A 145 7.09 9.65 17.60
N SER A 146 6.28 9.08 18.49
CA SER A 146 5.81 7.69 18.38
C SER A 146 4.91 7.49 17.14
N LEU A 147 3.99 8.44 16.89
CA LEU A 147 3.14 8.45 15.70
C LEU A 147 3.96 8.57 14.41
N PHE A 148 4.96 9.46 14.38
CA PHE A 148 5.87 9.60 13.25
C PHE A 148 6.61 8.30 12.97
N THR A 149 7.20 7.69 14.00
CA THR A 149 7.96 6.45 13.88
C THR A 149 7.07 5.29 13.41
N ALA A 150 5.89 5.14 14.01
CA ALA A 150 4.91 4.13 13.60
C ALA A 150 4.44 4.33 12.15
N THR A 151 4.18 5.58 11.74
CA THR A 151 3.80 5.92 10.36
C THR A 151 4.90 5.58 9.38
N LEU A 152 6.15 5.91 9.72
CA LEU A 152 7.31 5.64 8.86
C LEU A 152 7.53 4.14 8.64
N VAL A 153 7.55 3.37 9.72
CA VAL A 153 7.78 1.91 9.68
C VAL A 153 6.63 1.20 8.96
N THR A 154 5.37 1.58 9.26
CA THR A 154 4.21 1.10 8.49
C THR A 154 4.33 1.44 7.00
N GLY A 155 4.86 2.62 6.67
CA GLY A 155 5.13 3.02 5.30
C GLY A 155 6.19 2.17 4.62
N VAL A 156 7.23 1.74 5.33
CA VAL A 156 8.22 0.77 4.82
C VAL A 156 7.55 -0.59 4.57
N LEU A 157 6.76 -1.11 5.51
CA LEU A 157 6.00 -2.35 5.32
C LEU A 157 5.10 -2.28 4.07
N PHE A 158 4.35 -1.17 3.90
CA PHE A 158 3.51 -0.96 2.72
C PHE A 158 4.33 -0.86 1.43
N SER A 159 5.50 -0.23 1.49
CA SER A 159 6.42 -0.13 0.36
C SER A 159 6.92 -1.51 -0.07
N ILE A 160 7.26 -2.37 0.89
CA ILE A 160 7.67 -3.76 0.63
C ILE A 160 6.51 -4.55 0.00
N ASN A 161 5.28 -4.37 0.49
CA ASN A 161 4.11 -5.00 -0.11
C ASN A 161 3.90 -4.55 -1.57
N CYS A 162 3.95 -3.24 -1.81
CA CYS A 162 3.84 -2.68 -3.16
C CYS A 162 4.96 -3.21 -4.08
N ALA A 163 6.20 -3.29 -3.59
CA ALA A 163 7.33 -3.85 -4.34
C ALA A 163 7.16 -5.34 -4.64
N ALA A 164 6.63 -6.11 -3.69
CA ALA A 164 6.34 -7.53 -3.89
C ALA A 164 5.26 -7.76 -4.94
N VAL A 165 4.19 -6.95 -4.95
CA VAL A 165 3.15 -7.00 -5.98
C VAL A 165 3.71 -6.56 -7.33
N ALA A 166 4.43 -5.44 -7.40
CA ALA A 166 5.03 -4.94 -8.64
C ALA A 166 6.03 -5.93 -9.25
N TYR A 167 6.83 -6.60 -8.41
CA TYR A 167 7.74 -7.66 -8.85
C TYR A 167 7.00 -8.82 -9.53
N ARG A 168 5.83 -9.20 -9.00
CA ARG A 168 5.02 -10.30 -9.53
C ARG A 168 4.26 -9.93 -10.79
N GLU A 169 3.60 -8.77 -10.79
CA GLU A 169 2.93 -8.23 -11.99
C GLU A 169 3.95 -8.19 -13.14
N ARG A 170 5.19 -7.80 -12.86
CA ARG A 170 6.26 -7.77 -13.84
C ARG A 170 6.76 -9.14 -14.32
N GLN A 171 6.78 -10.18 -13.48
CA GLN A 171 7.08 -11.53 -13.96
C GLN A 171 6.03 -12.04 -14.95
N LEU A 172 4.79 -11.59 -14.81
CA LEU A 172 3.70 -11.87 -15.75
C LEU A 172 3.84 -11.00 -17.02
N ASP A 173 4.25 -9.74 -16.86
CA ASP A 173 4.46 -8.82 -17.99
C ASP A 173 5.74 -9.14 -18.80
N GLU A 174 6.80 -9.69 -18.20
CA GLU A 174 8.02 -10.15 -18.92
C GLU A 174 7.76 -11.36 -19.85
N ALA A 175 6.61 -12.03 -19.71
CA ALA A 175 6.13 -12.97 -20.73
C ALA A 175 5.63 -12.26 -22.01
N GLN A 176 5.55 -10.93 -22.00
CA GLN A 176 5.22 -10.06 -23.12
C GLN A 176 6.36 -9.07 -23.34
N VAL A 177 6.86 -9.05 -24.56
CA VAL A 177 8.11 -8.38 -24.93
C VAL A 177 7.95 -6.86 -24.77
N PHE A 178 8.26 -6.28 -23.61
CA PHE A 178 8.53 -4.84 -23.53
C PHE A 178 9.64 -4.43 -22.55
N PHE A 179 10.57 -3.65 -23.11
CA PHE A 179 11.66 -2.94 -22.46
C PHE A 179 11.10 -1.78 -21.61
N ALA A 180 11.06 -1.94 -20.29
CA ALA A 180 11.06 -0.83 -19.33
C ALA A 180 12.43 -0.78 -18.61
N TRP A 181 12.79 0.34 -17.96
CA TRP A 181 14.13 0.76 -17.47
C TRP A 181 14.97 -0.22 -16.61
N THR A 182 14.48 -1.42 -16.42
CA THR A 182 15.09 -2.58 -15.77
C THR A 182 15.45 -3.67 -16.77
N SER A 183 15.40 -3.38 -18.07
CA SER A 183 15.63 -4.31 -19.18
C SER A 183 17.02 -4.93 -19.23
N ASN A 184 17.91 -4.67 -18.27
CA ASN A 184 19.25 -5.24 -18.30
C ASN A 184 19.81 -5.68 -16.94
N ARG A 185 18.96 -5.83 -15.91
CA ARG A 185 19.41 -6.42 -14.65
C ARG A 185 18.38 -7.41 -14.16
N VAL A 186 18.80 -8.67 -14.12
CA VAL A 186 18.24 -9.78 -13.35
C VAL A 186 17.61 -9.22 -12.06
N THR A 187 16.29 -9.00 -12.07
CA THR A 187 15.58 -8.56 -10.87
C THR A 187 15.41 -9.78 -9.99
N THR A 188 16.35 -9.94 -9.06
CA THR A 188 16.25 -10.96 -8.02
C THR A 188 15.27 -10.50 -6.95
N LEU A 189 14.75 -11.45 -6.14
CA LEU A 189 13.98 -11.15 -4.92
C LEU A 189 14.87 -10.59 -3.79
N THR A 190 16.18 -10.55 -3.98
CA THR A 190 17.19 -10.12 -2.99
C THR A 190 16.92 -8.75 -2.35
N PRO A 191 16.59 -7.66 -3.08
CA PRO A 191 16.31 -6.37 -2.47
C PRO A 191 15.05 -6.39 -1.59
N ILE A 192 14.02 -7.16 -1.96
CA ILE A 192 12.80 -7.31 -1.17
C ILE A 192 13.10 -8.10 0.11
N ALA A 193 13.88 -9.18 0.01
CA ALA A 193 14.32 -9.95 1.17
C ALA A 193 15.19 -9.13 2.13
N PHE A 194 16.11 -8.31 1.62
CA PHE A 194 16.92 -7.40 2.43
C PHE A 194 16.05 -6.34 3.13
N ALA A 195 15.08 -5.75 2.41
CA ALA A 195 14.15 -4.79 2.99
C ALA A 195 13.30 -5.41 4.11
N LEU A 196 12.81 -6.65 3.94
CA LEU A 196 12.10 -7.39 4.99
C LEU A 196 12.97 -7.66 6.22
N ALA A 197 14.23 -8.04 6.03
CA ALA A 197 15.16 -8.29 7.13
C ALA A 197 15.47 -6.99 7.91
N LEU A 198 15.64 -5.89 7.19
CA LEU A 198 15.84 -4.56 7.78
C LEU A 198 14.60 -4.13 8.56
N GLU A 199 13.41 -4.28 7.97
CA GLU A 199 12.13 -3.97 8.61
C GLU A 199 11.93 -4.80 9.89
N PHE A 200 12.20 -6.09 9.85
CA PHE A 200 12.12 -6.96 11.03
C PHE A 200 13.08 -6.52 12.13
N THR A 201 14.32 -6.18 11.77
CA THR A 201 15.34 -5.67 12.70
C THR A 201 14.90 -4.34 13.32
N LEU A 202 14.32 -3.45 12.52
CA LEU A 202 13.81 -2.16 12.96
C LEU A 202 12.65 -2.33 13.96
N ILE A 203 11.70 -3.23 13.68
CA ILE A 203 10.58 -3.53 14.58
C ILE A 203 11.09 -4.10 15.91
N LEU A 204 12.07 -5.02 15.87
CA LEU A 204 12.67 -5.58 17.09
C LEU A 204 13.41 -4.51 17.90
N ALA A 205 14.15 -3.60 17.24
CA ALA A 205 14.79 -2.48 17.90
C ALA A 205 13.76 -1.55 18.55
N MET A 206 12.66 -1.23 17.86
CA MET A 206 11.57 -0.42 18.42
C MET A 206 10.94 -1.06 19.65
N LEU A 207 10.75 -2.38 19.63
CA LEU A 207 10.22 -3.14 20.76
C LEU A 207 11.21 -3.12 21.94
N TYR A 208 12.50 -3.30 21.67
CA TYR A 208 13.56 -3.27 22.69
C TYR A 208 13.69 -1.90 23.36
N PHE A 209 13.72 -0.83 22.56
CA PHE A 209 13.85 0.56 23.05
C PHE A 209 12.51 1.17 23.50
N GLN A 210 11.40 0.44 23.42
CA GLN A 210 10.06 0.92 23.76
C GLN A 210 9.68 2.24 23.07
N LEU A 211 10.13 2.41 21.82
CA LEU A 211 9.90 3.65 21.06
C LEU A 211 8.41 3.85 20.71
N VAL A 212 7.69 2.73 20.61
CA VAL A 212 6.28 2.67 20.24
C VAL A 212 5.63 1.54 21.05
N SER A 213 4.32 1.64 21.28
CA SER A 213 3.50 0.63 21.98
C SER A 213 3.69 -0.81 21.47
N THR A 214 3.57 -1.76 22.39
CA THR A 214 3.63 -3.20 22.13
C THR A 214 2.53 -3.66 21.17
N PHE A 215 1.38 -2.98 21.16
CA PHE A 215 0.25 -3.33 20.31
C PHE A 215 0.56 -3.12 18.83
N ILE A 216 0.98 -1.91 18.44
CA ILE A 216 1.28 -1.60 17.03
C ILE A 216 2.55 -2.29 16.55
N THR A 217 3.55 -2.48 17.43
CA THR A 217 4.76 -3.26 17.08
C THR A 217 4.44 -4.73 16.85
N SER A 218 3.50 -5.30 17.62
CA SER A 218 3.01 -6.67 17.38
C SER A 218 2.22 -6.78 16.07
N CYS A 219 1.39 -5.78 15.74
CA CYS A 219 0.70 -5.70 14.44
C CYS A 219 1.68 -5.65 13.25
N LEU A 220 2.72 -4.83 13.37
CA LEU A 220 3.80 -4.72 12.38
C LEU A 220 4.56 -6.04 12.25
N LEU A 221 5.06 -6.60 13.36
CA LEU A 221 5.83 -7.85 13.37
C LEU A 221 5.06 -9.00 12.73
N SER A 222 3.78 -9.12 13.07
CA SER A 222 2.92 -10.19 12.59
C SER A 222 2.60 -10.02 11.10
N SER A 223 2.35 -8.79 10.64
CA SER A 223 2.15 -8.48 9.21
C SER A 223 3.41 -8.73 8.39
N THR A 224 4.58 -8.28 8.86
CA THR A 224 5.89 -8.50 8.21
C THR A 224 6.22 -9.98 8.11
N SER A 225 5.96 -10.75 9.17
CA SER A 225 6.16 -12.21 9.18
C SER A 225 5.25 -12.90 8.16
N CYS A 226 3.97 -12.54 8.13
CA CYS A 226 3.01 -13.12 7.19
C CYS A 226 3.35 -12.76 5.73
N LEU A 227 3.79 -11.52 5.48
CA LEU A 227 4.25 -11.07 4.16
C LEU A 227 5.50 -11.85 3.70
N ALA A 228 6.46 -12.04 4.60
CA ALA A 228 7.66 -12.83 4.31
C ALA A 228 7.31 -14.29 3.97
N ILE A 229 6.42 -14.92 4.74
CA ILE A 229 5.91 -16.27 4.45
C ILE A 229 5.22 -16.30 3.09
N ALA A 230 4.36 -15.32 2.77
CA ALA A 230 3.68 -15.24 1.48
C ALA A 230 4.67 -15.12 0.31
N ILE A 231 5.75 -14.35 0.47
CA ILE A 231 6.80 -14.23 -0.56
C ILE A 231 7.56 -15.54 -0.74
N ILE A 232 8.00 -16.17 0.36
CA ILE A 232 8.76 -17.44 0.32
C ILE A 232 7.91 -18.58 -0.25
N ALA A 233 6.66 -18.71 0.19
CA ALA A 233 5.74 -19.74 -0.28
C ALA A 233 5.51 -19.64 -1.79
N ASN A 234 5.36 -18.42 -2.30
CA ASN A 234 5.21 -18.18 -3.73
C ASN A 234 6.50 -18.46 -4.51
N GLN A 235 7.67 -18.12 -3.98
CA GLN A 235 8.95 -18.44 -4.64
C GLN A 235 9.13 -19.95 -4.80
N ARG A 236 8.92 -20.73 -3.73
CA ARG A 236 9.00 -22.20 -3.77
C ARG A 236 8.03 -22.80 -4.79
N HIS A 237 6.83 -22.23 -4.90
CA HIS A 237 5.85 -22.70 -5.86
C HIS A 237 6.27 -22.42 -7.31
N ASN A 238 6.83 -21.25 -7.60
CA ASN A 238 7.34 -20.92 -8.94
C ASN A 238 8.52 -21.83 -9.34
N GLU A 239 9.42 -22.15 -8.40
CA GLU A 239 10.51 -23.11 -8.62
C GLU A 239 9.98 -24.53 -8.93
N ASN A 240 8.93 -24.96 -8.22
CA ASN A 240 8.28 -26.25 -8.47
C ASN A 240 7.52 -26.29 -9.82
N GLN A 241 6.90 -25.19 -10.24
CA GLN A 241 6.22 -25.10 -11.54
C GLN A 241 7.21 -25.09 -12.71
N THR A 242 8.32 -24.35 -12.61
CA THR A 242 9.36 -24.37 -13.65
C THR A 242 10.02 -25.74 -13.80
N ARG A 243 10.10 -26.51 -12.71
CA ARG A 243 10.56 -27.90 -12.74
C ARG A 243 9.55 -28.86 -13.41
N ASN A 244 8.25 -28.59 -13.30
CA ASN A 244 7.17 -29.37 -13.91
C ASN A 244 6.60 -28.67 -15.17
N ARG A 245 7.39 -28.59 -16.24
CA ARG A 245 7.10 -27.87 -17.51
C ARG A 245 5.81 -28.28 -18.27
N ASN A 246 5.05 -29.28 -17.83
CA ASN A 246 3.90 -29.82 -18.57
C ASN A 246 2.52 -29.39 -18.04
N MET A 247 2.44 -28.47 -17.09
CA MET A 247 1.16 -28.02 -16.54
C MET A 247 0.77 -26.64 -17.12
N PRO A 248 -0.42 -26.46 -17.70
CA PRO A 248 -0.85 -25.17 -18.23
C PRO A 248 -0.91 -24.10 -17.10
N LEU A 249 -0.53 -22.86 -17.42
CA LEU A 249 -0.69 -21.69 -16.55
C LEU A 249 -2.19 -21.47 -16.27
N THR A 250 -2.71 -22.15 -15.27
CA THR A 250 -4.09 -22.00 -14.82
C THR A 250 -4.17 -20.81 -13.88
N ARG A 251 -4.94 -19.78 -14.27
CA ARG A 251 -5.78 -18.80 -13.52
C ARG A 251 -5.47 -18.39 -12.05
N ALA A 252 -4.31 -18.73 -11.50
CA ALA A 252 -3.92 -18.53 -10.11
C ALA A 252 -3.21 -17.19 -9.75
N PRO A 253 -2.96 -16.21 -10.64
CA PRO A 253 -2.25 -15.00 -10.23
C PRO A 253 -3.09 -14.13 -9.26
N GLU A 254 -4.41 -14.04 -9.46
CA GLU A 254 -5.27 -13.20 -8.61
C GLU A 254 -5.31 -13.64 -7.14
N ILE A 255 -5.30 -14.95 -6.87
CA ILE A 255 -5.30 -15.50 -5.50
C ILE A 255 -3.98 -15.18 -4.78
N ARG A 256 -2.86 -15.13 -5.52
CA ARG A 256 -1.53 -14.95 -4.94
C ARG A 256 -1.24 -13.51 -4.55
N ASP A 257 -1.72 -12.55 -5.33
CA ASP A 257 -1.65 -11.12 -4.97
C ASP A 257 -2.53 -10.84 -3.75
N LEU A 258 -3.69 -11.49 -3.70
CA LEU A 258 -4.59 -11.44 -2.57
C LEU A 258 -3.91 -11.92 -1.28
N LEU A 259 -3.02 -12.93 -1.33
CA LEU A 259 -2.29 -13.40 -0.14
C LEU A 259 -1.34 -12.33 0.44
N ALA A 260 -0.71 -11.50 -0.40
CA ALA A 260 0.15 -10.42 0.08
C ALA A 260 -0.69 -9.37 0.80
N ASP A 261 -1.79 -8.91 0.20
CA ASP A 261 -2.68 -7.94 0.84
C ASP A 261 -3.38 -8.50 2.09
N LEU A 262 -3.75 -9.79 2.07
CA LEU A 262 -4.31 -10.50 3.23
C LEU A 262 -3.34 -10.54 4.41
N SER A 263 -2.03 -10.64 4.15
CA SER A 263 -1.03 -10.63 5.23
C SER A 263 -1.01 -9.32 6.02
N LEU A 264 -1.36 -8.19 5.38
CA LEU A 264 -1.50 -6.89 6.01
C LEU A 264 -2.88 -6.65 6.67
N ILE A 265 -3.83 -7.58 6.52
CA ILE A 265 -5.22 -7.44 7.01
C ILE A 265 -5.50 -8.44 8.13
N LEU A 266 -5.40 -9.75 7.83
CA LEU A 266 -5.82 -10.82 8.74
C LEU A 266 -5.01 -10.81 10.03
N SER A 267 -3.70 -10.72 9.88
CA SER A 267 -2.77 -10.80 10.99
C SER A 267 -2.94 -9.65 12.01
N PRO A 268 -3.06 -8.38 11.61
CA PRO A 268 -3.35 -7.35 12.60
C PRO A 268 -4.81 -7.36 13.06
N ALA A 269 -5.77 -7.76 12.22
CA ALA A 269 -7.17 -7.85 12.64
C ALA A 269 -7.41 -8.89 13.75
N THR A 270 -6.68 -10.02 13.72
CA THR A 270 -6.74 -11.01 14.82
C THR A 270 -6.19 -10.43 16.12
N LEU A 271 -5.10 -9.66 16.07
CA LEU A 271 -4.55 -8.98 17.25
C LEU A 271 -5.48 -7.91 17.81
N VAL A 272 -6.18 -7.16 16.93
CA VAL A 272 -7.24 -6.24 17.35
C VAL A 272 -8.35 -7.01 18.08
N ALA A 273 -8.83 -8.11 17.52
CA ALA A 273 -9.88 -8.93 18.15
C ALA A 273 -9.44 -9.50 19.52
N LEU A 274 -8.20 -9.99 19.61
CA LEU A 274 -7.62 -10.49 20.87
C LEU A 274 -7.50 -9.41 21.93
N ARG A 275 -7.12 -8.18 21.54
CA ARG A 275 -7.04 -7.03 22.47
C ARG A 275 -8.39 -6.74 23.13
N PHE A 276 -9.49 -6.83 22.38
CA PHE A 276 -10.84 -6.63 22.92
C PHE A 276 -11.39 -7.83 23.68
N TYR A 277 -10.94 -9.05 23.38
CA TYR A 277 -11.38 -10.24 24.10
C TYR A 277 -10.69 -10.37 25.48
N HIS A 278 -9.47 -9.84 25.62
CA HIS A 278 -8.65 -9.96 26.84
C HIS A 278 -8.48 -8.67 27.65
N GLY A 279 -8.92 -7.52 27.14
CA GLY A 279 -8.90 -6.22 27.82
C GLY A 279 -10.25 -5.84 28.38
#